data_AF-A0A9K3E3B2-F1
#
_entry.id   AF-A0A9K3E3B2-F1
#
_cell.length_a   1.000
_cell.length_b   1.000
_cell.length_c   1.000
_cell.angle_alpha   90.00
_cell.angle_beta   90.00
_cell.angle_gamma   90.00
#
_symmetry.space_group_name_H-M   'P 1'
#
loop_
_entity.id
_entity.type
_entity.pdbx_description
1 polymer ?
#
loop_
_entity_poly.entity_id
_entity_poly.type
_entity_poly.pdbx_seq_one_letter_code
_entity_poly.pdbx_strand_id
1 'polypeptide(L)'
;MYAACSKITDLEAQIVNLKGKVEEIQGDKGCAELNARIENKDKELAAKDIDLDAERVKAETAEEAKKKAKEARDISTSALKVAQNDYAEAETIVDTLVSESKWMRSRGVAVIANSILIATELDEAVFALIDASHDVGHRGGYLECDQHVEAAFGQQFDTHHCSVTDQTDSMLSQAEEVYDHLSLPVMELVTDALKHDD
;
A
#
# COMPACT_ATOMS: atom_id res chain seq x y z
N MET A 1 -76.78 25.33 -73.91
CA MET A 1 -75.94 24.10 -73.91
C MET A 1 -74.75 24.17 -74.86
N TYR A 2 -74.88 24.66 -76.11
CA TYR A 2 -73.76 24.68 -77.08
C TYR A 2 -72.51 25.51 -76.67
N ALA A 3 -72.67 26.65 -76.00
CA ALA A 3 -71.53 27.51 -75.63
C ALA A 3 -70.65 26.94 -74.50
N ALA A 4 -71.20 26.08 -73.63
CA ALA A 4 -70.43 25.43 -72.56
C ALA A 4 -69.61 24.25 -73.10
N CYS A 5 -70.20 23.44 -74.00
CA CYS A 5 -69.50 22.34 -74.66
C CYS A 5 -68.30 22.84 -75.47
N SER A 6 -68.42 23.95 -76.20
CA SER A 6 -67.30 24.52 -76.96
C SER A 6 -66.13 24.97 -76.08
N LYS A 7 -66.39 25.50 -74.87
CA LYS A 7 -65.34 25.89 -73.91
C LYS A 7 -64.67 24.70 -73.25
N ILE A 8 -65.42 23.63 -73.00
CA ILE A 8 -64.87 22.38 -72.46
C ILE A 8 -63.89 21.78 -73.47
N THR A 9 -64.26 21.71 -74.75
CA THR A 9 -63.38 21.19 -75.81
C THR A 9 -62.12 22.05 -76.00
N ASP A 10 -62.24 23.37 -75.90
CA ASP A 10 -61.09 24.28 -75.98
C ASP A 10 -60.15 24.14 -74.76
N LEU A 11 -60.70 24.03 -73.56
CA LEU A 11 -59.93 23.77 -72.34
C LEU A 11 -59.26 22.39 -72.35
N GLU A 12 -59.93 21.36 -72.86
CA GLU A 12 -59.35 20.03 -73.06
C GLU A 12 -58.16 20.08 -74.03
N ALA A 13 -58.29 20.83 -75.13
CA ALA A 13 -57.19 21.04 -76.06
C ALA A 13 -56.01 21.80 -75.42
N GLN A 14 -56.28 22.82 -74.60
CA GLN A 14 -55.25 23.55 -73.85
C GLN A 14 -54.57 22.66 -72.79
N ILE A 15 -55.32 21.81 -72.08
CA ILE A 15 -54.76 20.85 -71.11
C ILE A 15 -53.85 19.85 -71.81
N VAL A 16 -54.24 19.31 -72.96
CA VAL A 16 -53.40 18.38 -73.74
C VAL A 16 -52.13 19.08 -74.24
N ASN A 17 -52.23 20.32 -74.72
CA ASN A 17 -51.08 21.10 -75.18
C ASN A 17 -50.10 21.41 -74.03
N LEU A 18 -50.61 21.88 -72.89
CA LEU A 18 -49.81 22.17 -71.71
C LEU A 18 -49.17 20.90 -71.15
N LYS A 19 -49.89 19.77 -71.14
CA LYS A 19 -49.35 18.48 -70.74
C LYS A 19 -48.22 18.03 -71.66
N GLY A 20 -48.38 18.16 -72.97
CA GLY A 20 -47.32 17.87 -73.95
C GLY A 20 -46.08 18.74 -73.75
N LYS A 21 -46.25 20.05 -73.48
CA LYS A 21 -45.13 20.95 -73.16
C LYS A 21 -44.45 20.61 -71.83
N VAL A 22 -45.20 20.15 -70.82
CA VAL A 22 -44.63 19.69 -69.55
C VAL A 22 -43.83 18.39 -69.74
N GLU A 23 -44.34 17.45 -70.52
CA GLU A 23 -43.63 16.21 -70.87
C GLU A 23 -42.39 16.49 -71.75
N GLU A 24 -42.46 17.47 -72.67
CA GLU A 24 -41.31 17.93 -73.47
C GLU A 24 -40.24 18.59 -72.58
N ILE A 25 -40.62 19.42 -71.62
CA ILE A 25 -39.68 20.02 -70.65
C ILE A 25 -39.11 18.98 -69.68
N GLN A 26 -39.89 17.98 -69.27
CA GLN A 26 -39.43 16.87 -68.42
C GLN A 26 -38.55 15.87 -69.18
N GLY A 27 -38.81 15.66 -70.47
CA GLY A 27 -38.02 14.82 -71.38
C GLY A 27 -36.86 15.57 -72.04
N ASP A 28 -36.83 16.90 -71.97
CA ASP A 28 -35.77 17.72 -72.53
C ASP A 28 -34.46 17.38 -71.83
N LYS A 29 -33.43 17.20 -72.66
CA LYS A 29 -32.08 16.78 -72.25
C LYS A 29 -31.52 17.60 -71.08
N GLY A 30 -31.94 18.86 -70.95
CA GLY A 30 -31.57 19.76 -69.84
C GLY A 30 -32.07 19.33 -68.47
N CYS A 31 -33.29 18.77 -68.34
CA CYS A 31 -33.82 18.33 -67.04
C CYS A 31 -33.09 17.07 -66.54
N ALA A 32 -32.79 16.13 -67.45
CA ALA A 32 -32.01 14.94 -67.14
C ALA A 32 -30.55 15.26 -66.77
N GLU A 33 -29.91 16.19 -67.49
CA GLU A 33 -28.54 16.65 -67.19
C GLU A 33 -28.46 17.38 -65.84
N LEU A 34 -29.47 18.19 -65.50
CA LEU A 34 -29.54 18.84 -64.19
C LEU A 34 -29.70 17.83 -63.04
N ASN A 35 -30.58 16.84 -63.19
CA ASN A 35 -30.75 15.78 -62.18
C ASN A 35 -29.48 14.96 -61.99
N ALA A 36 -28.81 14.54 -63.08
CA ALA A 36 -27.53 13.83 -62.99
C ALA A 36 -26.44 14.67 -62.31
N ARG A 37 -26.42 16.00 -62.55
CA ARG A 37 -25.49 16.92 -61.89
C ARG A 37 -25.78 17.10 -60.40
N ILE A 38 -27.06 17.09 -60.01
CA ILE A 38 -27.49 17.12 -58.61
C ILE A 38 -27.04 15.82 -57.92
N GLU A 39 -27.35 14.66 -58.48
CA GLU A 39 -26.94 13.37 -57.90
C GLU A 39 -25.41 13.23 -57.76
N ASN A 40 -24.65 13.76 -58.71
CA ASN A 40 -23.18 13.75 -58.63
C ASN A 40 -22.69 14.68 -57.51
N LYS A 41 -23.26 15.88 -57.40
CA LYS A 41 -22.96 16.79 -56.27
C LYS A 41 -23.35 16.20 -54.93
N ASP A 42 -24.48 15.50 -54.84
CA ASP A 42 -24.92 14.84 -53.59
C ASP A 42 -23.95 13.72 -53.19
N LYS A 43 -23.46 12.94 -54.16
CA LYS A 43 -22.40 11.94 -53.92
C LYS A 43 -21.09 12.58 -53.49
N GLU A 44 -20.70 13.69 -54.11
CA GLU A 44 -19.48 14.44 -53.77
C GLU A 44 -19.57 15.06 -52.36
N LEU A 45 -20.73 15.61 -51.99
CA LEU A 45 -21.00 16.14 -50.65
C LEU A 45 -20.98 15.03 -49.61
N ALA A 46 -21.64 13.89 -49.87
CA ALA A 46 -21.63 12.75 -48.96
C ALA A 46 -20.21 12.20 -48.74
N ALA A 47 -19.38 12.15 -49.78
CA ALA A 47 -17.98 11.75 -49.64
C ALA A 47 -17.18 12.74 -48.77
N LYS A 48 -17.37 14.05 -48.97
CA LYS A 48 -16.73 15.10 -48.16
C LYS A 48 -17.17 15.07 -46.69
N ASP A 49 -18.44 14.81 -46.41
CA ASP A 49 -18.95 14.70 -45.05
C ASP A 49 -18.30 13.52 -44.30
N ILE A 50 -18.11 12.39 -44.96
CA ILE A 50 -17.39 11.22 -44.40
C ILE A 50 -15.93 11.58 -44.09
N ASP A 51 -15.25 12.28 -45.01
CA ASP A 51 -13.86 12.70 -44.81
C ASP A 51 -13.72 13.68 -43.64
N LEU A 52 -14.63 14.66 -43.52
CA LEU A 52 -14.66 15.62 -42.42
C LEU A 52 -14.94 14.95 -41.08
N ASP A 53 -15.87 13.99 -41.03
CA ASP A 53 -16.15 13.20 -39.82
C ASP A 53 -14.94 12.35 -39.43
N ALA A 54 -14.27 11.73 -40.40
CA ALA A 54 -13.04 10.97 -40.15
C ALA A 54 -11.90 11.87 -39.63
N GLU A 55 -11.75 13.09 -40.17
CA GLU A 55 -10.76 14.06 -39.71
C GLU A 55 -11.10 14.58 -38.30
N ARG A 56 -12.38 14.84 -37.99
CA ARG A 56 -12.85 15.23 -36.66
C ARG A 56 -12.53 14.14 -35.63
N VAL A 57 -12.86 12.88 -35.93
CA VAL A 57 -12.56 11.74 -35.03
C VAL A 57 -11.04 11.60 -34.81
N LYS A 58 -10.23 11.78 -35.86
CA LYS A 58 -8.76 11.78 -35.71
C LYS A 58 -8.26 12.92 -34.83
N ALA A 59 -8.82 14.12 -34.98
CA ALA A 59 -8.46 15.27 -34.15
C ALA A 59 -8.86 15.04 -32.68
N GLU A 60 -10.06 14.56 -32.42
CA GLU A 60 -10.56 14.25 -31.08
C GLU A 60 -9.72 13.17 -30.39
N THR A 61 -9.41 12.07 -31.09
CA THR A 61 -8.55 11.01 -30.56
C THR A 61 -7.12 11.47 -30.32
N ALA A 62 -6.57 12.34 -31.17
CA ALA A 62 -5.25 12.93 -30.97
C ALA A 62 -5.21 13.86 -29.75
N GLU A 63 -6.23 14.68 -29.54
CA GLU A 63 -6.33 15.56 -28.36
C GLU A 63 -6.56 14.75 -27.07
N GLU A 64 -7.38 13.69 -27.10
CA GLU A 64 -7.53 12.79 -25.96
C GLU A 64 -6.22 12.06 -25.64
N ALA A 65 -5.48 11.61 -26.66
CA ALA A 65 -4.16 11.00 -26.48
C ALA A 65 -3.14 11.97 -25.88
N LYS A 66 -3.12 13.24 -26.33
CA LYS A 66 -2.27 14.29 -25.74
C LYS A 66 -2.65 14.55 -24.29
N LYS A 67 -3.94 14.62 -23.97
CA LYS A 67 -4.42 14.81 -22.59
C LYS A 67 -3.97 13.66 -21.69
N LYS A 68 -4.18 12.41 -22.10
CA LYS A 68 -3.74 11.22 -21.36
C LYS A 68 -2.22 11.18 -21.19
N ALA A 69 -1.46 11.53 -22.23
CA ALA A 69 0.00 11.60 -22.16
C ALA A 69 0.48 12.67 -21.16
N LYS A 70 -0.20 13.82 -21.10
CA LYS A 70 0.09 14.88 -20.14
C LYS A 70 -0.22 14.43 -18.70
N GLU A 71 -1.40 13.85 -18.47
CA GLU A 71 -1.78 13.32 -17.16
C GLU A 71 -0.80 12.25 -16.67
N ALA A 72 -0.41 11.31 -17.56
CA ALA A 72 0.59 10.30 -17.23
C ALA A 72 1.95 10.91 -16.87
N ARG A 73 2.37 11.97 -17.59
CA ARG A 73 3.60 12.71 -17.28
C ARG A 73 3.51 13.44 -15.94
N ASP A 74 2.39 14.06 -15.62
CA ASP A 74 2.19 14.79 -14.36
C ASP A 74 2.16 13.82 -13.16
N ILE A 75 1.50 12.67 -13.31
CA ILE A 75 1.52 11.58 -12.31
C ILE A 75 2.95 11.05 -12.13
N SER A 76 3.65 10.74 -13.22
CA SER A 76 5.04 10.25 -13.16
C SER A 76 5.97 11.26 -12.50
N THR A 77 5.83 12.56 -12.82
CA THR A 77 6.63 13.63 -12.20
C THR A 77 6.33 13.75 -10.70
N SER A 78 5.06 13.61 -10.30
CA SER A 78 4.67 13.67 -8.89
C SER A 78 5.19 12.46 -8.11
N ALA A 79 5.07 11.26 -8.68
CA ALA A 79 5.61 10.03 -8.09
C ALA A 79 7.15 10.09 -7.94
N LEU A 80 7.85 10.65 -8.94
CA LEU A 80 9.30 10.84 -8.86
C LEU A 80 9.70 11.79 -7.73
N LYS A 81 8.97 12.90 -7.54
CA LYS A 81 9.23 13.83 -6.43
C LYS A 81 9.02 13.19 -5.06
N VAL A 82 7.98 12.37 -4.92
CA VAL A 82 7.75 11.60 -3.68
C VAL A 82 8.94 10.67 -3.42
N ALA A 83 9.33 9.86 -4.39
CA ALA A 83 10.48 8.96 -4.25
C ALA A 83 11.80 9.70 -3.94
N GLN A 84 12.01 10.88 -4.51
CA GLN A 84 13.18 11.71 -4.21
C GLN A 84 13.17 12.25 -2.77
N ASN A 85 12.01 12.68 -2.27
CA ASN A 85 11.88 13.12 -0.89
C ASN A 85 12.08 11.97 0.09
N ASP A 86 11.45 10.81 -0.18
CA ASP A 86 11.59 9.62 0.64
C ASP A 86 13.06 9.17 0.73
N TYR A 87 13.80 9.26 -0.40
CA TYR A 87 15.22 8.96 -0.42
C TYR A 87 16.05 9.95 0.41
N ALA A 88 15.76 11.26 0.31
CA ALA A 88 16.45 12.29 1.10
C ALA A 88 16.19 12.15 2.61
N GLU A 89 14.96 11.77 2.98
CA GLU A 89 14.61 11.46 4.38
C GLU A 89 15.38 10.22 4.87
N ALA A 90 15.40 9.15 4.07
CA ALA A 90 16.14 7.93 4.40
C ALA A 90 17.65 8.21 4.54
N GLU A 91 18.24 9.02 3.66
CA GLU A 91 19.64 9.44 3.73
C GLU A 91 19.94 10.17 5.06
N THR A 92 19.07 11.09 5.47
CA THR A 92 19.20 11.81 6.74
C THR A 92 19.14 10.88 7.96
N ILE A 93 18.24 9.89 7.95
CA ILE A 93 18.15 8.86 8.99
C ILE A 93 19.43 8.04 9.04
N VAL A 94 19.93 7.58 7.89
CA VAL A 94 21.16 6.79 7.79
C VAL A 94 22.35 7.58 8.32
N ASP A 95 22.50 8.85 7.96
CA ASP A 95 23.58 9.71 8.45
C ASP A 95 23.53 9.87 9.98
N THR A 96 22.33 10.03 10.53
CA THR A 96 22.12 10.11 11.99
C THR A 96 22.58 8.82 12.66
N LEU A 97 22.12 7.66 12.18
CA LEU A 97 22.49 6.35 12.74
C LEU A 97 24.00 6.07 12.62
N VAL A 98 24.63 6.49 11.52
CA VAL A 98 26.09 6.36 11.33
C VAL A 98 26.84 7.23 12.34
N SER A 99 26.38 8.46 12.55
CA SER A 99 26.96 9.38 13.53
C SER A 99 26.84 8.84 14.96
N GLU A 100 25.65 8.39 15.36
CA GLU A 100 25.40 7.81 16.68
C GLU A 100 26.21 6.52 16.90
N SER A 101 26.24 5.64 15.90
CA SER A 101 27.04 4.41 15.95
C SER A 101 28.53 4.70 16.10
N LYS A 102 29.03 5.72 15.40
CA LYS A 102 30.43 6.16 15.52
C LYS A 102 30.70 6.73 16.91
N TRP A 103 29.79 7.55 17.45
CA TRP A 103 29.89 8.10 18.80
C TRP A 103 29.95 6.98 19.85
N MET A 104 29.01 6.02 19.80
CA MET A 104 28.98 4.87 20.70
C MET A 104 30.27 4.05 20.62
N ARG A 105 30.79 3.81 19.41
CA ARG A 105 32.06 3.11 19.21
C ARG A 105 33.25 3.88 19.76
N SER A 106 33.31 5.20 19.55
CA SER A 106 34.40 6.04 20.06
C SER A 106 34.44 6.11 21.58
N ARG A 107 33.27 5.98 22.24
CA ARG A 107 33.16 5.93 23.70
C ARG A 107 33.24 4.52 24.27
N GLY A 108 33.46 3.50 23.45
CA GLY A 108 33.57 2.12 23.91
C GLY A 108 32.26 1.51 24.44
N VAL A 109 31.11 2.13 24.18
CA VAL A 109 29.79 1.68 24.69
C VAL A 109 29.50 0.23 24.27
N ALA A 110 29.81 -0.12 23.01
CA ALA A 110 29.64 -1.48 22.51
C ALA A 110 30.54 -2.49 23.24
N VAL A 111 31.74 -2.09 23.65
CA VAL A 111 32.67 -2.94 24.39
C VAL A 111 32.17 -3.15 25.82
N ILE A 112 31.71 -2.09 26.48
CA ILE A 112 31.11 -2.16 27.82
C ILE A 112 29.90 -3.10 27.83
N ALA A 113 28.97 -2.92 26.87
CA ALA A 113 27.79 -3.78 26.75
C ALA A 113 28.19 -5.25 26.55
N ASN A 114 29.17 -5.52 25.68
CA ASN A 114 29.67 -6.87 25.48
C ASN A 114 30.30 -7.44 26.74
N SER A 115 31.10 -6.66 27.48
CA SER A 115 31.71 -7.10 28.75
C SER A 115 30.67 -7.46 29.82
N ILE A 116 29.54 -6.74 29.89
CA ILE A 116 28.43 -7.09 30.79
C ILE A 116 27.81 -8.42 30.38
N LEU A 117 27.52 -8.60 29.08
CA LEU A 117 26.86 -9.80 28.56
C LEU A 117 27.72 -11.08 28.65
N ILE A 118 29.03 -10.96 28.80
CA ILE A 118 29.95 -12.10 28.94
C ILE A 118 30.52 -12.25 30.35
N ALA A 119 30.03 -11.47 31.32
CA ALA A 119 30.53 -11.50 32.68
C ALA A 119 30.15 -12.81 33.37
N THR A 120 31.14 -13.57 33.83
CA THR A 120 30.91 -14.84 34.52
C THR A 120 30.15 -14.66 35.83
N GLU A 121 30.32 -13.51 36.49
CA GLU A 121 29.61 -13.15 37.71
C GLU A 121 28.09 -13.00 37.45
N LEU A 122 27.71 -12.49 36.27
CA LEU A 122 26.31 -12.43 35.86
C LEU A 122 25.76 -13.83 35.59
N ASP A 123 26.51 -14.66 34.88
CA ASP A 123 26.11 -16.05 34.60
C ASP A 123 25.93 -16.86 35.89
N GLU A 124 26.85 -16.72 36.85
CA GLU A 124 26.79 -17.39 38.16
C GLU A 124 25.59 -16.93 39.00
N ALA A 125 25.33 -15.60 39.05
CA ALA A 125 24.20 -15.04 39.80
C ALA A 125 22.86 -15.49 39.20
N VAL A 126 22.72 -15.46 37.87
CA VAL A 126 21.52 -15.92 37.17
C VAL A 126 21.33 -17.44 37.36
N PHE A 127 22.41 -18.22 37.29
CA PHE A 127 22.33 -19.66 37.53
C PHE A 127 21.83 -19.97 38.94
N ALA A 128 22.42 -19.34 39.97
CA ALA A 128 22.01 -19.54 41.36
C ALA A 128 20.54 -19.14 41.59
N LEU A 129 20.08 -18.04 40.97
CA LEU A 129 18.69 -17.60 41.05
C LEU A 129 17.73 -18.62 40.43
N ILE A 130 18.07 -19.16 39.25
CA ILE A 130 17.27 -20.18 38.57
C ILE A 130 17.21 -21.47 39.40
N ASP A 131 18.35 -21.92 39.92
CA ASP A 131 18.46 -23.14 40.72
C ASP A 131 17.63 -23.04 42.02
N ALA A 132 17.78 -21.94 42.76
CA ALA A 132 16.99 -21.70 43.97
C ALA A 132 15.49 -21.55 43.69
N SER A 133 15.13 -20.86 42.60
CA SER A 133 13.72 -20.72 42.18
C SER A 133 13.10 -22.07 41.84
N HIS A 134 13.86 -22.92 41.17
CA HIS A 134 13.44 -24.27 40.81
C HIS A 134 13.21 -25.13 42.06
N ASP A 135 14.11 -25.08 43.03
CA ASP A 135 13.97 -25.82 44.29
C ASP A 135 12.75 -25.37 45.10
N VAL A 136 12.49 -24.05 45.20
CA VAL A 136 11.26 -23.52 45.82
C VAL A 136 10.02 -24.05 45.10
N GLY A 137 10.02 -24.05 43.76
CA GLY A 137 8.93 -24.59 42.96
C GLY A 137 8.69 -26.08 43.21
N HIS A 138 9.75 -26.89 43.25
CA HIS A 138 9.66 -28.32 43.54
C HIS A 138 9.10 -28.61 44.92
N ARG A 139 9.58 -27.88 45.93
CA ARG A 139 9.08 -28.02 47.29
C ARG A 139 7.61 -27.62 47.38
N GLY A 140 7.22 -26.50 46.77
CA GLY A 140 5.82 -26.06 46.71
C GLY A 140 4.90 -27.12 46.10
N GLY A 141 5.31 -27.71 44.97
CA GLY A 141 4.58 -28.78 44.32
C GLY A 141 4.48 -30.07 45.14
N TYR A 142 5.56 -30.45 45.84
CA TYR A 142 5.54 -31.60 46.77
C TYR A 142 4.53 -31.38 47.90
N LEU A 143 4.55 -30.21 48.54
CA LEU A 143 3.64 -29.89 49.65
C LEU A 143 2.17 -29.85 49.20
N GLU A 144 1.88 -29.35 48.00
CA GLU A 144 0.53 -29.38 47.43
C GLU A 144 0.05 -30.83 47.22
N CYS A 145 0.91 -31.71 46.68
CA CYS A 145 0.59 -33.12 46.49
C CYS A 145 0.34 -33.82 47.83
N ASP A 146 1.20 -33.59 48.82
CA ASP A 146 1.09 -34.16 50.15
C ASP A 146 -0.24 -33.76 50.81
N GLN A 147 -0.59 -32.48 50.75
CA GLN A 147 -1.87 -31.97 51.25
C GLN A 147 -3.08 -32.66 50.60
N HIS A 148 -3.04 -32.93 49.29
CA HIS A 148 -4.10 -33.66 48.60
C HIS A 148 -4.22 -35.13 49.06
N VAL A 149 -3.09 -35.80 49.26
CA VAL A 149 -3.05 -37.18 49.75
C VAL A 149 -3.56 -37.25 51.19
N GLU A 150 -3.10 -36.36 52.07
CA GLU A 150 -3.58 -36.26 53.44
C GLU A 150 -5.10 -36.08 53.51
N ALA A 151 -5.64 -35.19 52.68
CA ALA A 151 -7.08 -34.93 52.62
C ALA A 151 -7.89 -36.16 52.15
N ALA A 152 -7.34 -36.95 51.21
CA ALA A 152 -8.00 -38.13 50.67
C ALA A 152 -8.00 -39.31 51.66
N PHE A 153 -6.91 -39.50 52.40
CA PHE A 153 -6.74 -40.63 53.31
C PHE A 153 -7.12 -40.32 54.76
N GLY A 154 -7.27 -39.03 55.13
CA GLY A 154 -7.56 -38.61 56.50
C GLY A 154 -6.42 -38.89 57.48
N GLN A 155 -5.20 -39.02 56.96
CA GLN A 155 -3.99 -39.30 57.71
C GLN A 155 -2.92 -38.28 57.33
N GLN A 156 -2.19 -37.78 58.33
CA GLN A 156 -1.06 -36.89 58.13
C GLN A 156 0.18 -37.67 57.65
N PHE A 157 0.87 -37.16 56.65
CA PHE A 157 2.14 -37.67 56.15
C PHE A 157 3.27 -36.75 56.61
N ASP A 158 4.50 -37.27 56.72
CA ASP A 158 5.64 -36.44 57.06
C ASP A 158 6.34 -35.91 55.80
N THR A 159 7.00 -34.76 55.95
CA THR A 159 7.77 -34.14 54.87
C THR A 159 9.21 -34.64 54.82
N HIS A 160 9.58 -35.65 55.63
CA HIS A 160 10.94 -36.18 55.68
C HIS A 160 11.37 -36.86 54.37
N HIS A 161 10.41 -37.23 53.52
CA HIS A 161 10.66 -37.77 52.19
C HIS A 161 10.81 -36.69 51.10
N CYS A 162 10.56 -35.41 51.42
CA CYS A 162 10.89 -34.31 50.51
C CYS A 162 12.41 -34.17 50.45
N SER A 163 12.99 -34.40 49.27
CA SER A 163 14.43 -34.20 49.06
C SER A 163 14.86 -32.74 49.14
N VAL A 164 13.88 -31.82 49.09
CA VAL A 164 14.08 -30.38 49.09
C VAL A 164 13.74 -29.82 50.47
N THR A 165 14.70 -29.10 51.05
CA THR A 165 14.63 -28.65 52.45
C THR A 165 13.75 -27.41 52.64
N ASP A 166 13.35 -27.14 53.89
CA ASP A 166 12.61 -25.91 54.25
C ASP A 166 13.44 -24.62 54.11
N GLN A 167 14.72 -24.73 53.75
CA GLN A 167 15.61 -23.58 53.59
C GLN A 167 15.55 -22.96 52.19
N THR A 168 14.84 -23.57 51.23
CA THR A 168 14.79 -23.09 49.84
C THR A 168 14.31 -21.66 49.70
N ASP A 169 13.32 -21.24 50.49
CA ASP A 169 12.82 -19.86 50.46
C ASP A 169 13.90 -18.86 50.90
N SER A 170 14.68 -19.22 51.92
CA SER A 170 15.82 -18.41 52.37
C SER A 170 16.95 -18.40 51.34
N MET A 171 17.19 -19.52 50.64
CA MET A 171 18.20 -19.61 49.58
C MET A 171 17.80 -18.77 48.37
N LEU A 172 16.52 -18.77 48.01
CA LEU A 172 15.99 -17.92 46.94
C LEU A 172 16.13 -16.44 47.29
N SER A 173 15.73 -16.02 48.48
CA SER A 173 15.90 -14.63 48.91
C SER A 173 17.38 -14.20 48.93
N GLN A 174 18.29 -15.11 49.30
CA GLN A 174 19.72 -14.84 49.22
C GLN A 174 20.21 -14.69 47.77
N ALA A 175 19.75 -15.54 46.86
CA ALA A 175 20.11 -15.46 45.44
C ALA A 175 19.55 -14.18 44.79
N GLU A 176 18.34 -13.77 45.14
CA GLU A 176 17.73 -12.49 44.74
C GLU A 176 18.57 -11.31 45.24
N GLU A 177 18.97 -11.30 46.52
CA GLU A 177 19.81 -10.25 47.09
C GLU A 177 21.16 -10.14 46.37
N VAL A 178 21.80 -11.28 46.03
CA VAL A 178 23.05 -11.30 45.27
C VAL A 178 22.86 -10.73 43.85
N TYR A 179 21.77 -11.10 43.17
CA TYR A 179 21.49 -10.62 41.82
C TYR A 179 21.19 -9.11 41.80
N ASP A 180 20.35 -8.63 42.72
CA ASP A 180 19.94 -7.21 42.80
C ASP A 180 21.11 -6.27 43.13
N HIS A 181 22.12 -6.79 43.83
CA HIS A 181 23.33 -6.04 44.22
C HIS A 181 24.57 -6.46 43.44
N LEU A 182 24.40 -7.13 42.28
CA LEU A 182 25.50 -7.61 41.46
C LEU A 182 26.39 -6.44 41.01
N SER A 183 27.66 -6.46 41.40
CA SER A 183 28.69 -5.55 40.90
C SER A 183 29.55 -6.28 39.88
N LEU A 184 29.56 -5.77 38.65
CA LEU A 184 30.42 -6.29 37.58
C LEU A 184 31.69 -5.45 37.50
N PRO A 185 32.88 -6.04 37.28
CA PRO A 185 34.14 -5.30 37.20
C PRO A 185 34.11 -4.14 36.19
N VAL A 186 33.39 -4.31 35.07
CA VAL A 186 33.23 -3.26 34.06
C VAL A 186 32.44 -2.05 34.57
N MET A 187 31.47 -2.23 35.48
CA MET A 187 30.70 -1.14 36.06
C MET A 187 31.54 -0.27 37.00
N GLU A 188 32.47 -0.89 37.73
CA GLU A 188 33.43 -0.16 38.57
C GLU A 188 34.38 0.69 37.70
N LEU A 189 34.91 0.11 36.62
CA LEU A 189 35.76 0.83 35.66
C LEU A 189 35.03 2.02 35.02
N VAL A 190 33.75 1.85 34.66
CA VAL A 190 32.92 2.94 34.13
C VAL A 190 32.69 4.02 35.19
N THR A 191 32.37 3.62 36.41
CA THR A 191 32.14 4.56 37.53
C THR A 191 33.40 5.38 37.83
N ASP A 192 34.57 4.76 37.79
CA ASP A 192 35.85 5.47 37.96
C ASP A 192 36.18 6.39 36.80
N ALA A 193 35.93 5.96 35.55
CA ALA A 193 36.12 6.82 34.38
C ALA A 193 35.22 8.07 34.43
N LEU A 194 33.98 7.94 34.89
CA LEU A 194 33.04 9.06 35.02
C LEU A 194 33.46 10.09 36.08
N LYS A 195 34.28 9.72 37.07
CA LYS A 195 34.80 10.67 38.08
C LYS A 195 35.82 11.65 37.50
N HIS A 196 36.31 11.40 36.28
CA HIS A 196 37.36 12.19 35.64
C HIS A 196 36.87 13.02 34.45
N ASP A 197 35.56 13.00 34.15
CA ASP A 197 34.92 13.64 33.00
C ASP A 197 34.33 15.04 33.35
N ASP A 198 35.08 15.86 34.12
CA ASP A 198 34.85 17.31 34.33
C ASP A 198 35.66 18.17 33.34
#